data_AF-A0A846BZ45-F1
#
_entry.id   AF-A0A846BZ45-F1
#
_cell.length_a   1.000
_cell.length_b   1.000
_cell.length_c   1.000
_cell.angle_alpha   90.00
_cell.angle_beta   90.00
_cell.angle_gamma   90.00
#
_symmetry.space_group_name_H-M   'P 1'
#
loop_
_entity.id
_entity.type
_entity.pdbx_description
1 polymer ?
#
loop_
_entity_poly.entity_id
_entity_poly.type
_entity_poly.pdbx_seq_one_letter_code
_entity_poly.pdbx_strand_id
1 'polypeptide(L)'
;MAVEVWTTLFVGLSFLLYIYIGWRSRVKDSSGFFVAGKGVPPIANGAATAADWMSAASFISMAGLISFLGYDGSIYLMGWTGGYVLLALLLAPYLRKFGKYTVPDFVGDRYYSNVAR
;
A
#
# COMPACT_ATOMS: atom_id res chain seq x y z
N MET A 1 -18.97 23.45 16.62
CA MET A 1 -17.92 24.50 16.57
C MET A 1 -16.52 23.97 16.90
N ALA A 2 -16.21 23.51 18.12
CA ALA A 2 -14.83 23.10 18.44
C ALA A 2 -14.33 21.85 17.67
N VAL A 3 -15.15 20.81 17.56
CA VAL A 3 -14.75 19.53 16.91
C VAL A 3 -14.54 19.70 15.40
N GLU A 4 -15.38 20.49 14.72
CA GLU A 4 -15.24 20.76 13.29
C GLU A 4 -13.93 21.49 13.01
N VAL A 5 -13.60 22.51 13.81
CA VAL A 5 -12.34 23.26 13.68
C VAL A 5 -11.14 22.33 13.84
N TRP A 6 -11.11 21.48 14.87
CA TRP A 6 -10.02 20.51 15.06
C TRP A 6 -9.93 19.51 13.90
N THR A 7 -11.07 19.02 13.43
CA THR A 7 -11.13 18.07 12.30
C THR A 7 -10.54 18.69 11.04
N THR A 8 -10.99 19.91 10.69
CA THR A 8 -10.48 20.62 9.52
C THR A 8 -8.99 20.92 9.64
N LEU A 9 -8.49 21.27 10.84
CA LEU A 9 -7.07 21.49 11.08
C LEU A 9 -6.24 20.22 10.87
N PHE A 10 -6.62 19.08 11.48
CA PHE A 10 -5.86 17.83 11.33
C PHE A 10 -5.89 17.30 9.90
N VAL A 11 -7.05 17.36 9.24
CA VAL A 11 -7.16 16.97 7.84
C VAL A 11 -6.33 17.91 6.96
N GLY A 12 -6.50 19.23 7.10
CA GLY A 12 -5.74 20.20 6.32
C GLY A 12 -4.23 20.05 6.49
N LEU A 13 -3.75 19.92 7.73
CA LEU A 13 -2.33 19.73 8.02
C LEU A 13 -1.78 18.42 7.45
N SER A 14 -2.53 17.31 7.53
CA SER A 14 -2.07 16.03 6.97
C SER A 14 -1.95 16.10 5.44
N PHE A 15 -2.95 16.67 4.75
CA PHE A 15 -2.88 16.89 3.31
C PHE A 15 -1.70 17.78 2.91
N LEU A 16 -1.52 18.92 3.59
CA LEU A 16 -0.40 19.83 3.33
C LEU A 16 0.95 19.14 3.54
N LEU A 17 1.08 18.34 4.60
CA LEU A 17 2.29 17.57 4.87
C LEU A 17 2.60 16.57 3.73
N TYR A 18 1.61 15.77 3.30
CA TYR A 18 1.81 14.80 2.23
C TYR A 18 2.10 15.46 0.88
N ILE A 19 1.42 16.55 0.55
CA ILE A 19 1.70 17.34 -0.66
C ILE A 19 3.11 17.91 -0.60
N TYR A 20 3.54 18.44 0.55
CA TYR A 20 4.89 18.95 0.73
C TYR A 20 5.95 17.85 0.57
N ILE A 21 5.74 16.67 1.17
CA ILE A 21 6.63 15.52 1.01
C ILE A 21 6.73 15.13 -0.47
N GLY A 22 5.60 15.01 -1.18
CA GLY A 22 5.58 14.71 -2.62
C GLY A 22 6.29 15.77 -3.47
N TRP A 23 6.07 17.05 -3.16
CA TRP A 23 6.71 18.17 -3.84
C TRP A 23 8.23 18.18 -3.62
N ARG A 24 8.69 17.88 -2.39
CA ARG A 24 10.12 17.80 -2.05
C ARG A 24 10.80 16.55 -2.62
N SER A 25 10.07 15.44 -2.75
CA SER A 25 10.60 14.12 -3.11
C SER A 25 10.51 13.80 -4.60
N ARG A 26 10.44 14.81 -5.47
CA ARG A 26 10.37 14.61 -6.91
C ARG A 26 11.66 13.98 -7.44
N VAL A 27 11.48 13.09 -8.41
CA VAL A 27 12.53 12.34 -9.10
C VAL A 27 12.36 12.48 -10.60
N LYS A 28 13.46 12.40 -11.36
CA LYS A 28 13.46 12.63 -12.82
C LYS A 28 13.43 11.33 -13.64
N ASP A 29 13.84 10.23 -13.04
CA ASP A 29 13.99 8.95 -13.70
C ASP A 29 13.06 7.89 -13.10
N SER A 30 12.76 6.85 -13.90
CA SER A 30 11.84 5.77 -13.50
C SER A 30 12.37 4.96 -12.32
N SER A 31 13.69 4.81 -12.17
CA SER A 31 14.25 4.03 -11.07
C SER A 31 14.10 4.75 -9.72
N GLY A 32 14.28 6.08 -9.72
CA GLY A 32 13.95 6.94 -8.60
C GLY A 32 12.45 6.90 -8.28
N PHE A 33 11.60 6.86 -9.30
CA PHE A 33 10.14 6.88 -9.12
C PHE A 33 9.58 5.57 -8.57
N PHE A 34 9.95 4.42 -9.16
CA PHE A 34 9.35 3.14 -8.80
C PHE A 34 10.03 2.42 -7.64
N VAL A 35 11.34 2.60 -7.46
CA VAL A 35 12.10 1.85 -6.43
C VAL A 35 12.92 2.74 -5.51
N ALA A 36 12.77 4.07 -5.59
CA ALA A 36 13.50 5.04 -4.77
C ALA A 36 15.02 4.77 -4.73
N GLY A 37 15.59 4.37 -5.88
CA GLY A 37 17.01 4.00 -6.00
C GLY A 37 17.47 2.83 -5.13
N LYS A 38 16.52 2.03 -4.58
CA LYS A 38 16.77 0.95 -3.60
C LYS A 38 17.41 1.43 -2.28
N GLY A 39 17.27 2.72 -1.96
CA GLY A 39 17.86 3.35 -0.76
C GLY A 39 16.99 3.28 0.50
N VAL A 40 15.74 2.83 0.40
CA VAL A 40 14.81 2.80 1.55
C VAL A 40 15.14 1.62 2.48
N PRO A 41 15.36 1.86 3.78
CA PRO A 41 15.64 0.79 4.74
C PRO A 41 14.51 -0.26 4.78
N PRO A 42 14.83 -1.56 4.98
CA PRO A 42 13.83 -2.63 4.96
C PRO A 42 12.65 -2.43 5.91
N ILE A 43 12.91 -1.92 7.13
CA ILE A 43 11.86 -1.68 8.13
C ILE A 43 10.92 -0.57 7.66
N ALA A 44 11.46 0.54 7.14
CA ALA A 44 10.67 1.64 6.61
C ALA A 44 9.85 1.20 5.38
N ASN A 45 10.46 0.42 4.49
CA ASN A 45 9.77 -0.11 3.32
C ASN A 45 8.65 -1.10 3.72
N GLY A 46 8.89 -1.95 4.72
CA GLY A 46 7.89 -2.86 5.27
C GLY A 46 6.73 -2.11 5.93
N ALA A 47 7.03 -1.07 6.72
CA ALA A 47 6.03 -0.20 7.32
C ALA A 47 5.19 0.54 6.26
N ALA A 48 5.82 1.06 5.20
CA ALA A 48 5.11 1.68 4.09
C ALA A 48 4.16 0.69 3.40
N THR A 49 4.61 -0.54 3.15
CA THR A 49 3.76 -1.58 2.53
C THR A 49 2.60 -1.97 3.45
N ALA A 50 2.83 -2.07 4.76
CA ALA A 50 1.78 -2.34 5.75
C ALA A 50 0.77 -1.18 5.86
N ALA A 51 1.24 0.07 5.75
CA ALA A 51 0.37 1.24 5.72
C ALA A 51 -0.52 1.27 4.46
N ASP A 52 0.04 0.98 3.28
CA ASP A 52 -0.72 0.86 2.03
C ASP A 52 -1.74 -0.28 2.07
N TRP A 53 -1.38 -1.39 2.74
CA TRP A 53 -2.32 -2.48 2.98
C TRP A 53 -3.51 -2.05 3.87
N MET A 54 -3.29 -1.14 4.82
CA MET A 54 -4.32 -0.61 5.72
C MET A 54 -5.02 0.61 5.11
N SER A 55 -6.00 0.36 4.24
CA SER A 55 -6.84 1.41 3.67
C SER A 55 -8.00 1.82 4.59
N ALA A 56 -8.62 2.98 4.32
CA ALA A 56 -9.84 3.41 5.03
C ALA A 56 -10.99 2.40 4.86
N ALA A 57 -11.11 1.79 3.67
CA ALA A 57 -12.08 0.74 3.41
C ALA A 57 -11.84 -0.45 4.35
N SER A 58 -10.59 -0.90 4.45
CA SER A 58 -10.20 -1.99 5.35
C SER A 58 -10.58 -1.72 6.81
N PHE A 59 -10.28 -0.51 7.30
CA PHE A 59 -10.57 -0.14 8.68
C PHE A 59 -12.08 -0.12 8.96
N ILE A 60 -12.86 0.57 8.12
CA ILE A 60 -14.30 0.73 8.31
C ILE A 60 -15.02 -0.61 8.09
N SER A 61 -14.64 -1.36 7.06
CA SER A 61 -15.24 -2.67 6.76
C SER A 61 -14.98 -3.68 7.87
N MET A 62 -13.78 -3.73 8.43
CA MET A 62 -13.49 -4.63 9.54
C MET A 62 -14.26 -4.26 10.81
N ALA A 63 -14.33 -2.96 11.14
CA ALA A 63 -15.14 -2.49 12.26
C ALA A 63 -16.63 -2.87 12.07
N GLY A 64 -17.16 -2.67 10.86
CA GLY A 64 -18.52 -3.08 10.50
C GLY A 64 -18.73 -4.59 10.63
N LEU A 65 -17.88 -5.40 10.00
CA LEU A 65 -17.97 -6.87 10.05
C LEU A 65 -17.95 -7.38 11.48
N ILE A 66 -17.02 -6.91 12.31
CA ILE A 66 -16.92 -7.33 13.71
C ILE A 66 -18.14 -6.86 14.51
N SER A 67 -18.68 -5.67 14.23
CA SER A 67 -19.90 -5.18 14.88
C SER A 67 -21.13 -6.07 14.60
N PHE A 68 -21.21 -6.70 13.43
CA PHE A 68 -22.34 -7.56 13.07
C PHE A 68 -22.11 -9.04 13.39
N LEU A 69 -20.88 -9.53 13.20
CA LEU A 69 -20.52 -10.96 13.33
C LEU A 69 -19.89 -11.30 14.69
N GLY A 70 -19.56 -10.30 15.52
CA GLY A 70 -18.86 -10.50 16.77
C GLY A 70 -17.45 -11.08 16.56
N TYR A 71 -16.99 -11.89 17.52
CA TYR A 71 -15.66 -12.50 17.50
C TYR A 71 -15.43 -13.40 16.28
N ASP A 72 -16.47 -14.05 15.77
CA ASP A 72 -16.37 -14.93 14.60
C ASP A 72 -15.95 -14.16 13.35
N GLY A 73 -16.24 -12.85 13.26
CA GLY A 73 -15.75 -11.98 12.20
C GLY A 73 -14.23 -11.82 12.16
N SER A 74 -13.52 -12.14 13.25
CA SER A 74 -12.04 -12.08 13.31
C SER A 74 -11.34 -13.03 12.35
N ILE A 75 -12.02 -14.09 11.88
CA ILE A 75 -11.47 -14.99 10.86
C ILE A 75 -11.17 -14.26 9.55
N TYR A 76 -11.96 -13.23 9.20
CA TYR A 76 -11.72 -12.41 8.03
C TYR A 76 -10.47 -11.56 8.20
N LEU A 77 -10.24 -11.02 9.40
CA LEU A 77 -9.01 -10.29 9.72
C LEU A 77 -7.79 -11.21 9.57
N MET A 78 -7.85 -12.40 10.16
CA MET A 78 -6.76 -13.37 10.14
C MET A 78 -6.49 -13.90 8.73
N GLY A 79 -7.53 -14.29 8.00
CA GLY A 79 -7.41 -14.80 6.63
C GLY A 79 -6.90 -13.74 5.65
N TRP A 80 -7.42 -12.52 5.75
CA TRP A 80 -7.01 -11.42 4.88
C TRP A 80 -5.55 -10.97 5.16
N THR A 81 -5.20 -10.76 6.43
CA THR A 81 -3.82 -10.40 6.84
C THR A 81 -2.85 -11.53 6.51
N GLY A 82 -3.23 -12.77 6.82
CA GLY A 82 -2.42 -13.95 6.51
C GLY A 82 -2.18 -14.11 5.01
N GLY A 83 -3.21 -13.93 4.19
CA GLY A 83 -3.09 -13.96 2.73
C GLY A 83 -2.14 -12.89 2.20
N TYR A 84 -2.20 -11.68 2.75
CA TYR A 84 -1.26 -10.61 2.40
C TYR A 84 0.20 -10.97 2.75
N VAL A 85 0.44 -11.53 3.94
CA VAL A 85 1.79 -12.00 4.33
C VAL A 85 2.27 -13.11 3.41
N LEU A 86 1.41 -14.09 3.09
CA LEU A 86 1.76 -15.17 2.16
C LEU A 86 2.11 -14.62 0.78
N LEU A 87 1.34 -13.66 0.24
CA LEU A 87 1.65 -13.02 -1.04
C LEU A 87 2.99 -12.27 -0.96
N ALA A 88 3.24 -11.53 0.11
CA ALA A 88 4.48 -10.80 0.32
C ALA A 88 5.71 -11.74 0.38
N LEU A 89 5.59 -12.93 0.97
CA LEU A 89 6.68 -13.89 1.09
C LEU A 89 6.83 -14.79 -0.14
N LEU A 90 5.73 -15.20 -0.77
CA LEU A 90 5.74 -16.22 -1.82
C LEU A 90 5.71 -15.64 -3.23
N LEU A 91 5.20 -14.43 -3.44
CA LEU A 91 5.09 -13.83 -4.76
C LEU A 91 6.07 -12.67 -4.96
N ALA A 92 6.16 -11.76 -3.98
CA ALA A 92 6.97 -10.56 -4.12
C ALA A 92 8.47 -10.83 -4.44
N PRO A 93 9.14 -11.86 -3.87
CA PRO A 93 10.54 -12.13 -4.22
C PRO A 93 10.74 -12.50 -5.69
N TYR A 94 9.79 -13.22 -6.31
CA TYR A 94 9.87 -13.61 -7.72
C TYR A 94 9.64 -12.42 -8.65
N LEU A 95 8.64 -11.58 -8.34
CA LEU A 95 8.39 -10.34 -9.09
C LEU A 95 9.61 -9.41 -9.02
N ARG A 96 10.25 -9.29 -7.84
CA ARG A 96 11.47 -8.48 -7.67
C ARG A 96 12.65 -9.04 -8.47
N LYS A 97 12.80 -10.36 -8.56
CA LYS A 97 13.86 -11.01 -9.37
C LYS A 97 13.66 -10.81 -10.86
N PHE A 98 12.43 -10.63 -11.33
CA PHE A 98 12.13 -10.37 -12.75
C PHE A 98 12.59 -8.98 -13.22
N GLY A 99 12.75 -8.02 -12.30
CA GLY A 99 13.38 -6.73 -12.58
C GLY A 99 12.52 -5.71 -13.32
N LYS A 100 11.20 -5.95 -13.45
CA LYS A 100 10.25 -4.95 -13.95
C LYS A 100 9.67 -4.12 -12.82
N TYR A 101 9.19 -2.92 -13.18
CA TYR A 101 8.61 -1.97 -12.23
C TYR A 101 7.13 -2.22 -11.95
N THR A 102 6.39 -2.82 -12.89
CA THR A 102 4.94 -3.02 -12.78
C THR A 102 4.55 -4.48 -13.00
N VAL A 103 3.39 -4.88 -12.47
CA VAL A 103 2.81 -6.21 -12.71
C VAL A 103 2.37 -6.40 -14.17
N PRO A 104 1.72 -5.42 -14.83
CA PRO A 104 1.46 -5.46 -16.28
C PRO A 104 2.70 -5.76 -17.11
N ASP A 105 3.83 -5.10 -16.85
CA ASP A 105 5.09 -5.38 -17.55
C ASP A 105 5.59 -6.81 -17.34
N PHE A 106 5.43 -7.33 -16.12
CA PHE A 106 5.77 -8.72 -15.81
C PHE A 106 4.89 -9.69 -16.61
N VAL A 107 3.57 -9.51 -16.59
CA VAL A 107 2.62 -10.41 -17.27
C VAL A 107 2.77 -10.30 -18.78
N GLY A 108 2.90 -9.10 -19.32
CA GLY A 108 3.09 -8.85 -20.73
C GLY A 108 4.33 -9.55 -21.29
N ASP A 109 5.46 -9.49 -20.59
CA ASP A 109 6.69 -10.18 -21.01
C ASP A 109 6.62 -11.70 -20.74
N ARG A 110 6.02 -12.13 -19.62
CA ARG A 110 5.93 -13.56 -19.25
C ARG A 110 5.03 -14.36 -20.19
N TYR A 111 3.99 -13.73 -20.72
CA TYR A 111 2.96 -14.36 -21.55
C TYR A 111 2.88 -13.77 -22.97
N TYR A 112 3.82 -12.91 -23.36
CA TYR A 112 3.88 -12.27 -24.68
C TYR A 112 2.57 -11.54 -25.06
N SER A 113 1.94 -10.88 -24.09
CA SER A 113 0.63 -10.24 -24.25
C SER A 113 0.74 -8.71 -24.23
N ASN A 114 0.44 -8.09 -25.37
CA ASN A 114 0.35 -6.62 -25.47
C ASN A 114 -0.91 -6.06 -24.79
N VAL A 115 -1.93 -6.88 -24.54
CA VAL A 115 -3.15 -6.46 -23.83
C VAL A 115 -2.90 -6.38 -22.33
N ALA A 116 -1.99 -7.21 -21.81
CA ALA A 116 -1.66 -7.24 -20.40
C ALA A 116 -0.60 -6.19 -20.00
N ARG A 117 0.03 -5.51 -20.98
CA ARG A 117 1.03 -4.46 -20.78
C ARG A 117 0.35 -3.10 -20.69
#